data_AF-A0AAU4G470-F1
#
_entry.id   AF-A0AAU4G470-F1
#
_cell.length_a   1.000
_cell.length_b   1.000
_cell.length_c   1.000
_cell.angle_alpha   90.00
_cell.angle_beta   90.00
_cell.angle_gamma   90.00
#
_symmetry.space_group_name_H-M   'P 1'
#
loop_
_entity.id
_entity.type
_entity.pdbx_description
1 polymer ?
#
loop_
_entity_poly.entity_id
_entity_poly.type
_entity_poly.pdbx_seq_one_letter_code
_entity_poly.pdbx_strand_id
1 'polypeptide(L)'
;MSVTTDLDTRPFSAALRASTRVLHDRANHSEYMNALLGGELSLAGYTQLAVQYYFIYQAIERASDKMAGDAVGGEFVFDELRRVPSLELDLAHLVGPGWRTEIRPLASTEAYAARIGEAASWAGGYVAHHYTRYLGDIAGGQIIRRLLEKKFGLDEAGTTFYHFDAIGSAPAFRDRYRAKLDTAPWGEDERARVINETATAFECNVAVFEELARDLDRYRVA
;
A
#
# COMPACT_ATOMS: atom_id res chain seq x y z
N MET A 1 -4.45 -25.12 -38.88
CA MET A 1 -5.51 -24.29 -38.27
C MET A 1 -4.83 -23.39 -37.25
N SER A 2 -4.59 -22.12 -37.61
CA SER A 2 -4.04 -21.15 -36.66
C SER A 2 -5.12 -20.84 -35.63
N VAL A 3 -4.85 -21.20 -34.38
CA VAL A 3 -5.59 -20.67 -33.25
C VAL A 3 -5.12 -19.23 -33.09
N THR A 4 -5.93 -18.30 -33.57
CA THR A 4 -5.82 -16.89 -33.23
C THR A 4 -6.00 -16.80 -31.72
N THR A 5 -4.92 -16.56 -30.99
CA THR A 5 -4.95 -16.25 -29.56
C THR A 5 -5.89 -15.07 -29.42
N ASP A 6 -7.00 -15.26 -28.69
CA ASP A 6 -7.92 -14.20 -28.34
C ASP A 6 -7.12 -13.17 -27.54
N LEU A 7 -6.71 -12.08 -28.19
CA LEU A 7 -6.06 -10.95 -27.53
C LEU A 7 -7.08 -10.46 -26.52
N ASP A 8 -6.83 -10.72 -25.24
CA ASP A 8 -7.70 -10.30 -24.16
C ASP A 8 -7.87 -8.77 -24.27
N THR A 9 -8.99 -8.34 -24.87
CA THR A 9 -9.30 -6.93 -25.21
C THR A 9 -9.59 -6.08 -23.96
N ARG A 10 -9.50 -6.70 -22.79
CA ARG A 10 -9.69 -6.01 -21.52
C ARG A 10 -8.65 -4.90 -21.32
N PRO A 11 -9.03 -3.78 -20.69
CA PRO A 11 -8.09 -2.79 -20.21
C PRO A 11 -7.06 -3.43 -19.25
N PHE A 12 -5.81 -2.98 -19.31
CA PHE A 12 -4.74 -3.55 -18.49
C PHE A 12 -5.02 -3.41 -16.99
N SER A 13 -5.60 -2.29 -16.57
CA SER A 13 -6.05 -2.05 -15.19
C SER A 13 -7.05 -3.12 -14.72
N ALA A 14 -7.94 -3.58 -15.61
CA ALA A 14 -8.89 -4.64 -15.33
C ALA A 14 -8.22 -6.02 -15.28
N ALA A 15 -7.23 -6.29 -16.14
CA ALA A 15 -6.38 -7.50 -16.06
C ALA A 15 -5.64 -7.58 -14.74
N LEU A 16 -4.94 -6.49 -14.38
CA LEU A 16 -4.17 -6.37 -13.15
C LEU A 16 -5.05 -6.63 -11.92
N ARG A 17 -6.18 -5.93 -11.81
CA ARG A 17 -7.13 -6.11 -10.70
C ARG A 17 -7.64 -7.54 -10.57
N ALA A 18 -7.95 -8.21 -11.68
CA ALA A 18 -8.45 -9.58 -11.63
C ALA A 18 -7.35 -10.57 -11.22
N SER A 19 -6.14 -10.39 -11.74
CA SER A 19 -4.99 -11.25 -11.45
C SER A 19 -4.60 -11.24 -9.98
N THR A 20 -4.83 -10.13 -9.28
CA THR A 20 -4.43 -9.95 -7.88
C THR A 20 -5.57 -10.14 -6.89
N ARG A 21 -6.79 -10.51 -7.34
CA ARG A 21 -7.99 -10.54 -6.48
C ARG A 21 -7.81 -11.48 -5.28
N VAL A 22 -7.31 -12.69 -5.50
CA VAL A 22 -7.11 -13.69 -4.43
C VAL A 22 -6.10 -13.18 -3.39
N LEU A 23 -5.02 -12.56 -3.84
CA LEU A 23 -3.97 -12.02 -2.95
C LEU A 23 -4.46 -10.79 -2.19
N HIS A 24 -5.22 -9.91 -2.83
CA HIS A 24 -5.91 -8.79 -2.19
C HIS A 24 -6.85 -9.29 -1.09
N ASP A 25 -7.66 -10.31 -1.38
CA ASP A 25 -8.60 -10.87 -0.41
C ASP A 25 -7.86 -11.54 0.75
N ARG A 26 -6.75 -12.24 0.49
CA ARG A 26 -5.89 -12.81 1.54
C ARG A 26 -5.28 -11.74 2.43
N ALA A 27 -4.82 -10.62 1.87
CA ALA A 27 -4.28 -9.50 2.63
C ALA A 27 -5.34 -8.86 3.55
N ASN A 28 -6.53 -8.58 3.02
CA ASN A 28 -7.62 -7.95 3.76
C ASN A 28 -8.22 -8.84 4.85
N HIS A 29 -8.20 -10.16 4.66
CA HIS A 29 -8.69 -11.13 5.64
C HIS A 29 -7.56 -11.81 6.41
N SER A 30 -6.36 -11.21 6.42
CA SER A 30 -5.28 -11.67 7.30
C SER A 30 -5.73 -11.56 8.76
N GLU A 31 -5.19 -12.43 9.62
CA GLU A 31 -5.56 -12.49 11.04
C GLU A 31 -5.44 -11.12 11.72
N TYR A 32 -4.32 -10.44 11.49
CA TYR A 32 -4.06 -9.11 12.04
C TYR A 32 -5.07 -8.06 11.55
N MET A 33 -5.40 -8.06 10.25
CA MET A 33 -6.37 -7.11 9.70
C MET A 33 -7.79 -7.39 10.17
N ASN A 34 -8.18 -8.67 10.32
CA ASN A 34 -9.48 -9.03 10.90
C ASN A 34 -9.59 -8.56 12.36
N ALA A 35 -8.54 -8.79 13.17
CA ALA A 35 -8.53 -8.32 14.56
C ALA A 35 -8.56 -6.79 14.65
N LEU A 36 -7.82 -6.08 13.79
CA LEU A 36 -7.87 -4.63 13.71
C LEU A 36 -9.28 -4.16 13.35
N LEU A 37 -9.83 -4.61 12.22
CA LEU A 37 -11.14 -4.18 11.73
C LEU A 37 -12.31 -4.60 12.62
N GLY A 38 -12.17 -5.72 13.33
CA GLY A 38 -13.09 -6.17 14.39
C GLY A 38 -13.01 -5.31 15.66
N GLY A 39 -12.05 -4.39 15.75
CA GLY A 39 -11.84 -3.56 16.92
C GLY A 39 -11.28 -4.34 18.11
N GLU A 40 -10.63 -5.47 17.87
CA GLU A 40 -10.05 -6.33 18.90
C GLU A 40 -8.66 -5.86 19.34
N LEU A 41 -8.03 -4.96 18.58
CA LEU A 41 -6.70 -4.43 18.92
C LEU A 41 -6.78 -3.14 19.73
N SER A 42 -5.79 -2.95 20.61
CA SER A 42 -5.51 -1.71 21.32
C SER A 42 -4.85 -0.67 20.40
N LEU A 43 -4.74 0.58 20.89
CA LEU A 43 -4.05 1.64 20.16
C LEU A 43 -2.57 1.30 19.92
N ALA A 44 -1.93 0.64 20.89
CA ALA A 44 -0.56 0.13 20.75
C ALA A 44 -0.47 -0.92 19.63
N GLY A 45 -1.49 -1.76 19.48
CA GLY A 45 -1.62 -2.70 18.37
C GLY A 45 -1.60 -1.97 17.03
N TYR A 46 -2.54 -1.05 16.80
CA TYR A 46 -2.57 -0.23 15.57
C TYR A 46 -1.24 0.53 15.34
N THR A 47 -0.62 1.04 16.41
CA THR A 47 0.65 1.75 16.31
C THR A 47 1.74 0.89 15.67
N GLN A 48 1.79 -0.42 15.95
CA GLN A 48 2.75 -1.33 15.29
C GLN A 48 2.56 -1.37 13.77
N LEU A 49 1.31 -1.34 13.29
CA LEU A 49 1.01 -1.28 11.86
C LEU A 49 1.47 0.05 11.25
N ALA A 50 1.16 1.17 11.89
CA ALA A 50 1.58 2.50 11.43
C ALA A 50 3.12 2.61 11.35
N VAL A 51 3.84 1.99 12.29
CA VAL A 51 5.30 1.89 12.24
C VAL A 51 5.77 1.15 11.00
N GLN A 52 5.18 0.00 10.65
CA GLN A 52 5.61 -0.74 9.46
C GLN A 52 5.32 0.04 8.19
N TYR A 53 4.16 0.71 8.13
CA TYR A 53 3.84 1.59 7.02
C TYR A 53 4.87 2.70 6.85
N TYR A 54 5.35 3.35 7.92
CA TYR A 54 6.39 4.38 7.80
C TYR A 54 7.61 3.91 7.00
N PHE A 55 8.12 2.70 7.25
CA PHE A 55 9.26 2.16 6.50
C PHE A 55 8.91 1.79 5.05
N ILE A 56 7.72 1.23 4.82
CA ILE A 56 7.24 0.87 3.48
C ILE A 56 7.05 2.13 2.61
N TYR A 57 6.35 3.16 3.11
CA TYR A 57 6.12 4.39 2.36
C TYR A 57 7.39 5.19 2.14
N GLN A 58 8.33 5.16 3.09
CA GLN A 58 9.67 5.69 2.82
C GLN A 58 10.35 5.02 1.63
N ALA A 59 10.22 3.70 1.48
CA ALA A 59 10.79 2.99 0.34
C ALA A 59 10.07 3.35 -0.96
N ILE A 60 8.73 3.42 -0.94
CA ILE A 60 7.91 3.79 -2.11
C ILE A 60 8.20 5.22 -2.55
N GLU A 61 8.25 6.18 -1.63
CA GLU A 61 8.46 7.58 -1.98
C GLU A 61 9.90 7.84 -2.45
N ARG A 62 10.91 7.15 -1.91
CA ARG A 62 12.26 7.15 -2.49
C ARG A 62 12.28 6.54 -3.90
N ALA A 63 11.46 5.53 -4.16
CA ALA A 63 11.32 4.97 -5.51
C ALA A 63 10.60 5.97 -6.44
N SER A 64 9.59 6.69 -5.96
CA SER A 64 8.93 7.77 -6.70
C SER A 64 9.92 8.87 -7.08
N ASP A 65 10.75 9.33 -6.14
CA ASP A 65 11.75 10.36 -6.41
C ASP A 65 12.77 9.92 -7.48
N LYS A 66 13.18 8.65 -7.46
CA LYS A 66 14.05 8.07 -8.50
C LYS A 66 13.34 7.96 -9.86
N MET A 67 12.05 7.68 -9.86
CA MET A 67 11.26 7.42 -11.06
C MET A 67 10.71 8.70 -11.71
N ALA A 68 10.80 9.86 -11.04
CA ALA A 68 10.24 11.12 -11.51
C ALA A 68 10.73 11.55 -12.92
N GLY A 69 11.93 11.13 -13.33
CA GLY A 69 12.47 11.39 -14.67
C GLY A 69 12.22 10.30 -15.71
N ASP A 70 11.61 9.17 -15.34
CA ASP A 70 11.32 8.06 -16.25
C ASP A 70 10.08 8.37 -17.11
N ALA A 71 10.14 8.05 -18.40
CA ALA A 71 9.09 8.39 -19.36
C ALA A 71 7.74 7.73 -19.09
N VAL A 72 7.73 6.55 -18.45
CA VAL A 72 6.49 5.83 -18.12
C VAL A 72 6.23 5.89 -16.61
N GLY A 73 7.23 5.57 -15.79
CA GLY A 73 7.10 5.55 -14.34
C GLY A 73 6.85 6.93 -13.73
N GLY A 74 7.41 8.00 -14.32
CA GLY A 74 7.20 9.38 -13.88
C GLY A 74 5.74 9.82 -13.94
N GLU A 75 4.96 9.27 -14.89
CA GLU A 75 3.51 9.52 -15.00
C GLU A 75 2.71 8.96 -13.82
N PHE A 76 3.30 8.07 -13.02
CA PHE A 76 2.73 7.48 -11.81
C PHE A 76 3.35 8.06 -10.53
N VAL A 77 4.12 9.14 -10.61
CA VAL A 77 4.56 9.91 -9.45
C VAL A 77 3.49 10.96 -9.15
N PHE A 78 2.81 10.80 -8.02
CA PHE A 78 1.76 11.72 -7.58
C PHE A 78 2.14 12.31 -6.22
N ASP A 79 2.51 13.58 -6.19
CA ASP A 79 2.89 14.24 -4.93
C ASP A 79 1.72 14.32 -3.95
N GLU A 80 0.48 14.41 -4.44
CA GLU A 80 -0.73 14.40 -3.61
C GLU A 80 -0.98 13.07 -2.88
N LEU A 81 -0.25 12.01 -3.23
CA LEU A 81 -0.33 10.71 -2.56
C LEU A 81 0.72 10.51 -1.46
N ARG A 82 1.78 11.32 -1.38
CA ARG A 82 2.84 11.12 -0.37
C ARG A 82 2.25 11.01 1.04
N ARG A 83 2.68 9.99 1.78
CA ARG A 83 2.19 9.58 3.10
C ARG A 83 3.23 9.70 4.19
N VAL A 84 4.52 9.74 3.87
CA VAL A 84 5.58 9.87 4.88
C VAL A 84 5.34 11.06 5.81
N PRO A 85 5.04 12.29 5.33
CA PRO A 85 4.78 13.42 6.23
C PRO A 85 3.61 13.16 7.21
N SER A 86 2.53 12.53 6.74
CA SER A 86 1.40 12.14 7.58
C SER A 86 1.78 11.07 8.60
N LEU A 87 2.55 10.06 8.20
CA LEU A 87 3.05 9.01 9.10
C LEU A 87 4.00 9.57 10.16
N GLU A 88 4.82 10.57 9.83
CA GLU A 88 5.68 11.24 10.82
C GLU A 88 4.86 12.00 11.88
N LEU A 89 3.80 12.68 11.47
CA LEU A 89 2.87 13.35 12.37
C LEU A 89 2.13 12.35 13.25
N ASP A 90 1.62 11.27 12.64
CA ASP A 90 0.90 10.21 13.35
C ASP A 90 1.81 9.51 14.36
N LEU A 91 3.04 9.15 13.99
CA LEU A 91 3.97 8.46 14.89
C LEU A 91 4.48 9.36 16.03
N ALA A 92 4.62 10.67 15.80
CA ALA A 92 4.93 11.61 16.87
C ALA A 92 3.83 11.67 17.94
N HIS A 93 2.58 11.46 17.54
CA HIS A 93 1.43 11.37 18.46
C HIS A 93 1.31 9.98 19.10
N LEU A 94 1.42 8.92 18.31
CA LEU A 94 1.16 7.54 18.74
C LEU A 94 2.27 6.97 19.64
N VAL A 95 3.53 7.30 19.34
CA VAL A 95 4.71 6.80 20.07
C VAL A 95 5.26 7.87 21.01
N GLY A 96 5.23 9.14 20.58
CA GLY A 96 5.75 10.30 21.33
C GLY A 96 6.95 10.97 20.67
N PRO A 97 7.55 12.00 21.30
CA PRO A 97 8.62 12.80 20.70
C PRO A 97 9.88 12.02 20.29
N GLY A 98 10.15 10.89 20.95
CA GLY A 98 11.30 10.01 20.70
C GLY A 98 11.10 8.98 19.58
N TRP A 99 9.95 9.00 18.90
CA TRP A 99 9.50 7.92 18.02
C TRP A 99 10.56 7.44 17.02
N ARG A 100 11.32 8.36 16.39
CA ARG A 100 12.35 8.01 15.40
C ARG A 100 13.42 7.05 15.93
N THR A 101 13.75 7.14 17.22
CA THR A 101 14.75 6.26 17.86
C THR A 101 14.16 4.98 18.45
N GLU A 102 12.84 4.92 18.61
CA GLU A 102 12.12 3.83 19.27
C GLU A 102 11.56 2.81 18.26
N ILE A 103 11.10 3.27 17.10
CA ILE A 103 10.47 2.40 16.11
C ILE A 103 11.47 1.50 15.40
N ARG A 104 11.08 0.27 15.07
CA ARG A 104 11.90 -0.66 14.28
C ARG A 104 11.05 -1.34 13.21
N PRO A 105 11.59 -1.56 12.01
CA PRO A 105 10.92 -2.39 11.02
C PRO A 105 10.99 -3.86 11.47
N LEU A 106 9.95 -4.61 11.14
CA LEU A 106 9.97 -6.07 11.16
C LEU A 106 10.87 -6.61 10.05
N ALA A 107 11.30 -7.88 10.14
CA ALA A 107 12.12 -8.50 9.11
C ALA A 107 11.38 -8.55 7.76
N SER A 108 10.08 -8.87 7.76
CA SER A 108 9.20 -8.79 6.59
C SER A 108 9.08 -7.37 6.03
N THR A 109 9.13 -6.35 6.89
CA THR A 109 9.04 -4.94 6.48
C THR A 109 10.34 -4.47 5.83
N GLU A 110 11.50 -4.87 6.36
CA GLU A 110 12.79 -4.65 5.73
C GLU A 110 12.88 -5.33 4.36
N ALA A 111 12.46 -6.60 4.29
CA ALA A 111 12.41 -7.34 3.03
C ALA A 111 11.48 -6.66 2.01
N TYR A 112 10.32 -6.15 2.45
CA TYR A 112 9.41 -5.44 1.57
C TYR A 112 10.01 -4.11 1.06
N ALA A 113 10.60 -3.32 1.96
CA ALA A 113 11.29 -2.07 1.59
C ALA A 113 12.44 -2.32 0.60
N ALA A 114 13.21 -3.40 0.79
CA ALA A 114 14.26 -3.82 -0.14
C ALA A 114 13.67 -4.18 -1.51
N ARG A 115 12.59 -4.98 -1.55
CA ARG A 115 11.93 -5.37 -2.80
C ARG A 115 11.39 -4.17 -3.59
N ILE A 116 10.81 -3.19 -2.92
CA ILE A 116 10.37 -1.93 -3.54
C ILE A 116 11.55 -1.22 -4.21
N GLY A 117 12.69 -1.15 -3.53
CA GLY A 117 13.92 -0.56 -4.07
C GLY A 117 14.46 -1.29 -5.30
N GLU A 118 14.44 -2.63 -5.30
CA GLU A 118 14.85 -3.45 -6.44
C GLU A 118 13.90 -3.32 -7.63
N ALA A 119 12.59 -3.38 -7.38
CA ALA A 119 11.55 -3.30 -8.40
C ALA A 119 11.52 -1.93 -9.09
N ALA A 120 11.97 -0.88 -8.42
CA ALA A 120 12.12 0.46 -8.99
C ALA A 120 13.29 0.60 -9.99
N SER A 121 13.95 -0.48 -10.37
CA SER A 121 14.92 -0.51 -11.48
C SER A 121 14.27 -0.40 -12.87
N TRP A 122 12.94 -0.51 -12.96
CA TRP A 122 12.16 -0.32 -14.18
C TRP A 122 10.75 0.21 -13.85
N ALA A 123 10.11 0.88 -14.82
CA ALA A 123 8.86 1.60 -14.60
C ALA A 123 7.72 0.73 -14.05
N GLY A 124 7.41 -0.39 -14.70
CA GLY A 124 6.31 -1.23 -14.27
C GLY A 124 6.52 -1.90 -12.91
N GLY A 125 7.77 -2.11 -12.48
CA GLY A 125 8.08 -2.65 -11.17
C GLY A 125 7.78 -1.64 -10.06
N TYR A 126 8.16 -0.38 -10.26
CA TYR A 126 7.72 0.72 -9.40
C TYR A 126 6.18 0.83 -9.36
N VAL A 127 5.54 0.84 -10.54
CA VAL A 127 4.08 0.99 -10.66
C VAL A 127 3.33 -0.14 -9.94
N ALA A 128 3.85 -1.37 -9.94
CA ALA A 128 3.25 -2.51 -9.23
C ALA A 128 3.12 -2.28 -7.72
N HIS A 129 4.18 -1.77 -7.08
CA HIS A 129 4.19 -1.47 -5.64
C HIS A 129 3.35 -0.23 -5.31
N HIS A 130 3.50 0.82 -6.11
CA HIS A 130 2.73 2.05 -5.98
C HIS A 130 1.21 1.80 -6.13
N TYR A 131 0.81 1.01 -7.14
CA TYR A 131 -0.58 0.61 -7.35
C TYR A 131 -1.13 -0.18 -6.16
N THR A 132 -0.39 -1.20 -5.69
CA THR A 132 -0.82 -2.09 -4.61
C THR A 132 -1.13 -1.32 -3.34
N ARG A 133 -0.26 -0.38 -2.96
CA ARG A 133 -0.41 0.40 -1.74
C ARG A 133 -1.46 1.51 -1.89
N TYR A 134 -1.22 2.49 -2.75
CA TYR A 134 -2.03 3.71 -2.78
C TYR A 134 -3.49 3.46 -3.19
N LEU A 135 -3.76 2.61 -4.20
CA LEU A 135 -5.16 2.34 -4.55
C LEU A 135 -5.88 1.53 -3.45
N GLY A 136 -5.13 0.71 -2.70
CA GLY A 136 -5.61 0.02 -1.50
C GLY A 136 -6.01 1.02 -0.41
N ASP A 137 -5.13 1.96 -0.08
CA ASP A 137 -5.38 2.95 0.98
C ASP A 137 -6.56 3.87 0.65
N ILE A 138 -6.66 4.33 -0.59
CA ILE A 138 -7.77 5.17 -1.05
C ILE A 138 -9.11 4.41 -0.97
N ALA A 139 -9.10 3.10 -1.23
CA ALA A 139 -10.31 2.28 -1.22
C ALA A 139 -10.73 1.84 0.19
N GLY A 140 -9.79 1.36 1.01
CA GLY A 140 -10.07 0.73 2.31
C GLY A 140 -9.70 1.57 3.53
N GLY A 141 -8.82 2.56 3.38
CA GLY A 141 -8.28 3.33 4.50
C GLY A 141 -9.34 4.10 5.31
N GLN A 142 -10.44 4.49 4.67
CA GLN A 142 -11.54 5.18 5.36
C GLN A 142 -12.25 4.29 6.40
N ILE A 143 -12.24 2.96 6.24
CA ILE A 143 -12.81 2.05 7.23
C ILE A 143 -11.93 2.05 8.48
N ILE A 144 -10.61 1.93 8.29
CA ILE A 144 -9.65 1.93 9.39
C ILE A 144 -9.68 3.29 10.11
N ARG A 145 -9.66 4.39 9.37
CA ARG A 145 -9.79 5.75 9.93
C ARG A 145 -10.99 5.88 10.88
N ARG A 146 -12.20 5.54 10.40
CA ARG A 146 -13.43 5.65 11.21
C ARG A 146 -13.40 4.77 12.44
N LEU A 147 -12.80 3.58 12.34
CA LEU A 147 -12.60 2.70 13.49
C LEU A 147 -11.71 3.38 14.55
N LEU A 148 -10.58 3.94 14.12
CA LEU A 148 -9.62 4.59 15.01
C LEU A 148 -10.19 5.84 15.68
N GLU A 149 -10.84 6.72 14.92
CA GLU A 149 -11.58 7.88 15.43
C GLU A 149 -12.61 7.45 16.49
N LYS A 150 -13.44 6.45 16.17
CA LYS A 150 -14.51 5.99 17.06
C LYS A 150 -13.99 5.30 18.33
N LYS A 151 -12.96 4.47 18.21
CA LYS A 151 -12.49 3.61 19.32
C LYS A 151 -11.51 4.33 20.24
N PHE A 152 -10.69 5.22 19.68
CA PHE A 152 -9.58 5.86 20.41
C PHE A 152 -9.67 7.39 20.49
N GLY A 153 -10.66 8.02 19.84
CA GLY A 153 -10.83 9.48 19.89
C GLY A 153 -9.67 10.21 19.21
N LEU A 154 -9.15 9.66 18.11
CA LEU A 154 -8.07 10.28 17.32
C LEU A 154 -8.69 11.21 16.27
N ASP A 155 -8.68 12.52 16.53
CA ASP A 155 -9.41 13.48 15.69
C ASP A 155 -8.55 14.11 14.59
N GLU A 156 -7.22 14.18 14.78
CA GLU A 156 -6.28 14.72 13.80
C GLU A 156 -5.00 13.87 13.74
N ALA A 157 -4.14 13.91 14.76
CA ALA A 157 -2.89 13.15 14.78
C ALA A 157 -3.12 11.67 15.17
N GLY A 158 -2.50 10.74 14.43
CA GLY A 158 -2.63 9.30 14.60
C GLY A 158 -3.45 8.62 13.49
N THR A 159 -4.16 9.40 12.67
CA THR A 159 -4.98 8.92 11.54
C THR A 159 -4.73 9.68 10.24
N THR A 160 -3.84 10.69 10.22
CA THR A 160 -3.62 11.55 9.04
C THR A 160 -3.10 10.77 7.83
N PHE A 161 -2.47 9.61 8.03
CA PHE A 161 -2.11 8.68 6.96
C PHE A 161 -3.29 8.39 6.02
N TYR A 162 -4.51 8.27 6.58
CA TYR A 162 -5.73 7.96 5.84
C TYR A 162 -6.44 9.20 5.25
N HIS A 163 -5.88 10.40 5.42
CA HIS A 163 -6.47 11.65 4.91
C HIS A 163 -5.89 11.98 3.53
N PHE A 164 -6.71 11.81 2.49
CA PHE A 164 -6.34 12.04 1.10
C PHE A 164 -6.93 13.35 0.55
N ASP A 165 -6.95 14.41 1.34
CA ASP A 165 -7.69 15.63 0.98
C ASP A 165 -7.17 16.29 -0.31
N ALA A 166 -5.88 16.12 -0.62
CA ALA A 166 -5.24 16.64 -1.82
C ALA A 166 -5.68 15.94 -3.12
N ILE A 167 -6.28 14.75 -3.06
CA ILE A 167 -6.70 14.01 -4.28
C ILE A 167 -8.09 14.43 -4.78
N GLY A 168 -8.82 15.22 -3.99
CA GLY A 168 -10.21 15.57 -4.24
C GLY A 168 -11.12 14.36 -4.16
N SER A 169 -11.59 13.86 -5.31
CA SER A 169 -12.51 12.72 -5.37
C SER A 169 -11.77 11.39 -5.47
N ALA A 170 -11.82 10.58 -4.41
CA ALA A 170 -11.24 9.24 -4.37
C ALA A 170 -11.68 8.33 -5.55
N PRO A 171 -12.98 8.25 -5.93
CA PRO A 171 -13.38 7.54 -7.13
C PRO A 171 -12.71 8.08 -8.40
N ALA A 172 -12.75 9.41 -8.61
CA ALA A 172 -12.20 10.02 -9.82
C ALA A 172 -10.68 9.84 -9.93
N PHE A 173 -9.96 9.92 -8.80
CA PHE A 173 -8.52 9.67 -8.76
C PHE A 173 -8.20 8.24 -9.15
N ARG A 174 -8.93 7.25 -8.62
CA ARG A 174 -8.73 5.84 -8.99
C ARG A 174 -8.99 5.60 -10.48
N ASP A 175 -9.99 6.25 -11.05
CA ASP A 175 -10.28 6.13 -12.49
C ASP A 175 -9.18 6.78 -13.34
N ARG A 176 -8.65 7.94 -12.91
CA ARG A 176 -7.48 8.58 -13.53
C ARG A 176 -6.24 7.68 -13.48
N TYR A 177 -5.98 7.04 -12.34
CA TYR A 177 -4.87 6.10 -12.19
C TYR A 177 -5.02 4.89 -13.13
N ARG A 178 -6.22 4.31 -13.19
CA ARG A 178 -6.52 3.17 -14.07
C ARG A 178 -6.38 3.55 -15.54
N ALA A 179 -6.86 4.74 -15.93
CA ALA A 179 -6.69 5.25 -17.29
C ALA A 179 -5.21 5.33 -17.68
N LYS A 180 -4.32 5.78 -16.78
CA LYS A 180 -2.87 5.75 -17.03
C LYS A 180 -2.32 4.34 -17.17
N LEU A 181 -2.75 3.38 -16.36
CA LEU A 181 -2.38 1.96 -16.54
C LEU A 181 -2.81 1.45 -17.92
N ASP A 182 -3.99 1.85 -18.39
CA ASP A 182 -4.57 1.39 -19.65
C ASP A 182 -3.91 2.01 -20.88
N THR A 183 -3.42 3.26 -20.79
CA THR A 183 -2.81 3.98 -21.92
C THR A 183 -1.28 3.93 -21.94
N ALA A 184 -0.63 3.58 -20.83
CA ALA A 184 0.83 3.46 -20.81
C ALA A 184 1.32 2.38 -21.81
N PRO A 185 2.49 2.58 -22.43
CA PRO A 185 2.94 1.83 -23.60
C PRO A 185 3.51 0.43 -23.24
N TRP A 186 2.82 -0.31 -22.38
CA TRP A 186 3.24 -1.64 -21.94
C TRP A 186 3.17 -2.65 -23.08
N GLY A 187 4.30 -3.30 -23.38
CA GLY A 187 4.31 -4.53 -24.18
C GLY A 187 3.66 -5.71 -23.44
N GLU A 188 3.30 -6.78 -24.14
CA GLU A 188 2.67 -7.97 -23.53
C GLU A 188 3.54 -8.59 -22.43
N ASP A 189 4.83 -8.77 -22.70
CA ASP A 189 5.80 -9.27 -21.72
C ASP A 189 5.92 -8.36 -20.49
N GLU A 190 5.83 -7.04 -20.69
CA GLU A 190 5.90 -6.07 -19.61
C GLU A 190 4.63 -6.12 -18.75
N ARG A 191 3.44 -6.23 -19.36
CA ARG A 191 2.18 -6.43 -18.63
C ARG A 191 2.23 -7.68 -17.75
N ALA A 192 2.75 -8.78 -18.28
CA ALA A 192 2.93 -10.02 -17.51
C ALA A 192 3.90 -9.82 -16.34
N ARG A 193 5.02 -9.11 -16.56
CA ARG A 193 5.98 -8.77 -15.50
C ARG A 193 5.37 -7.87 -14.42
N VAL A 194 4.56 -6.88 -14.80
CA VAL A 194 3.85 -6.00 -13.85
C VAL A 194 2.85 -6.79 -13.01
N ILE A 195 2.10 -7.70 -13.63
CA ILE A 195 1.17 -8.59 -12.92
C ILE A 195 1.92 -9.43 -11.88
N ASN A 196 3.03 -10.06 -12.28
CA ASN A 196 3.84 -10.87 -11.37
C ASN A 196 4.44 -10.04 -10.24
N GLU A 197 4.96 -8.84 -10.52
CA GLU A 197 5.50 -7.95 -9.49
C GLU A 197 4.41 -7.46 -8.54
N THR A 198 3.20 -7.22 -9.04
CA THR A 198 2.05 -6.80 -8.22
C THR A 198 1.64 -7.95 -7.30
N ALA A 199 1.68 -9.19 -7.77
CA ALA A 199 1.49 -10.36 -6.91
C ALA A 199 2.56 -10.41 -5.80
N THR A 200 3.84 -10.21 -6.13
CA THR A 200 4.92 -10.10 -5.13
C THR A 200 4.66 -8.98 -4.13
N ALA A 201 4.19 -7.81 -4.57
CA ALA A 201 3.84 -6.70 -3.67
C ALA A 201 2.75 -7.10 -2.66
N PHE A 202 1.72 -7.81 -3.10
CA PHE A 202 0.69 -8.34 -2.18
C PHE A 202 1.26 -9.41 -1.22
N GLU A 203 2.12 -10.30 -1.70
CA GLU A 203 2.77 -11.30 -0.85
C GLU A 203 3.64 -10.65 0.23
N CYS A 204 4.40 -9.61 -0.10
CA CYS A 204 5.14 -8.85 0.89
C CYS A 204 4.22 -8.19 1.93
N ASN A 205 3.08 -7.61 1.52
CA ASN A 205 2.09 -7.07 2.47
C ASN A 205 1.54 -8.16 3.40
N VAL A 206 1.19 -9.32 2.85
CA VAL A 206 0.70 -10.46 3.62
C VAL A 206 1.75 -10.90 4.64
N ALA A 207 3.03 -11.00 4.25
CA ALA A 207 4.10 -11.37 5.16
C ALA A 207 4.26 -10.39 6.33
N VAL A 208 4.07 -9.09 6.10
CA VAL A 208 4.07 -8.07 7.17
C VAL A 208 2.90 -8.29 8.14
N PHE A 209 1.70 -8.56 7.64
CA PHE A 209 0.53 -8.84 8.48
C PHE A 209 0.68 -10.16 9.25
N GLU A 210 1.24 -11.19 8.64
CA GLU A 210 1.52 -12.47 9.27
C GLU A 210 2.57 -12.34 10.38
N GLU A 211 3.62 -11.53 10.19
CA GLU A 211 4.62 -11.29 11.23
C GLU A 211 4.06 -10.45 12.37
N LEU A 212 3.25 -9.42 12.08
CA LEU A 212 2.51 -8.66 13.09
C LEU A 212 1.57 -9.55 13.90
N ALA A 213 0.92 -10.54 13.27
CA ALA A 213 0.00 -11.47 13.94
C ALA A 213 0.71 -12.39 14.95
N ARG A 214 2.04 -12.58 14.87
CA ARG A 214 2.77 -13.44 15.83
C ARG A 214 2.77 -12.90 17.25
N ASP A 215 2.59 -11.59 17.43
CA ASP A 215 2.49 -10.92 18.73
C ASP A 215 1.08 -10.33 18.95
N LEU A 216 0.06 -10.84 18.23
CA LEU A 216 -1.29 -10.27 18.24
C LEU A 216 -1.91 -10.24 19.64
N ASP A 217 -1.73 -11.31 20.42
CA ASP A 217 -2.34 -11.47 21.74
C ASP A 217 -1.87 -10.43 22.75
N ARG A 218 -0.65 -9.92 22.60
CA ARG A 218 -0.14 -8.81 23.42
C ARG A 218 -0.96 -7.53 23.25
N TYR A 219 -1.57 -7.35 22.08
CA TYR A 219 -2.28 -6.13 21.72
C TYR A 219 -3.79 -6.26 21.74
N ARG A 220 -4.34 -7.46 21.97
CA ARG A 220 -5.78 -7.67 22.09
C ARG A 220 -6.34 -6.91 23.28
N VAL A 221 -7.47 -6.24 23.10
CA VAL A 221 -8.27 -5.70 24.19
C VAL A 221 -9.13 -6.81 24.78
N ALA A 222 -9.18 -6.90 26.11
CA ALA A 222 -10.01 -7.86 26.85
C ALA A 222 -11.50 -7.54 26.73
#